data_AF-A0A3B4BJF4-F1
#
_entry.id   AF-A0A3B4BJF4-F1
#
_cell.length_a   1.000
_cell.length_b   1.000
_cell.length_c   1.000
_cell.angle_alpha   90.00
_cell.angle_beta   90.00
_cell.angle_gamma   90.00
#
_symmetry.space_group_name_H-M   'P 1'
#
loop_
_entity.id
_entity.type
_entity.pdbx_description
1 polymer ?
#
loop_
_entity_poly.entity_id
_entity_poly.type
_entity_poly.pdbx_seq_one_letter_code
_entity_poly.pdbx_strand_id
1 'polypeptide(L)'
;MQSQICLPEAILHLMLKEWQMERPKLLLSVYGGSKNFSLSPKVEQAFSKGLVTAALSTGAWILTNGINTGASKYVGEAVKIYGGHDLRKRNTVGITPWGVIDNNADLIGRDVFRPYQPLGNPLSKRACLNGFHSHFLFVDDGTLGKHGCQQGLRRKLEKHINLLKIHPRLNFGVPVVCVVLEGGPAVISTVLDYVSSVPPVPVFVFEGSGRAADLLAFLYNELEADIKDDFLMRIKQVFAVDQSEAFHLYALLLQCMDHRQCVRQNYIIDVYVQLKFILL
;
A
#
# COMPACT_ATOMS: atom_id res chain seq x y z
N MET A 1 -24.63 15.51 -0.86
CA MET A 1 -24.43 14.66 -2.04
C MET A 1 -23.77 13.38 -1.56
N GLN A 2 -24.51 12.29 -1.44
CA GLN A 2 -23.91 10.98 -1.20
C GLN A 2 -23.16 10.60 -2.49
N SER A 3 -21.84 10.47 -2.43
CA SER A 3 -21.04 9.83 -3.47
C SER A 3 -21.53 8.39 -3.59
N GLN A 4 -22.48 8.20 -4.51
CA GLN A 4 -23.01 6.90 -4.91
C GLN A 4 -21.85 5.94 -5.20
N ILE A 5 -21.98 4.71 -4.70
CA ILE A 5 -21.06 3.58 -4.83
C ILE A 5 -20.41 3.58 -6.23
N CYS A 6 -19.18 4.07 -6.34
CA CYS A 6 -18.47 4.05 -7.61
C CYS A 6 -18.13 2.60 -7.95
N LEU A 7 -18.62 2.14 -9.10
CA LEU A 7 -18.36 0.79 -9.60
C LEU A 7 -16.87 0.69 -9.99
N PRO A 8 -16.12 -0.32 -9.50
CA PRO A 8 -14.72 -0.54 -9.86
C PRO A 8 -14.47 -0.57 -11.38
N GLU A 9 -15.46 -1.06 -12.13
CA GLU A 9 -15.51 -1.08 -13.60
C GLU A 9 -15.35 0.33 -14.19
N ALA A 10 -16.06 1.31 -13.64
CA ALA A 10 -16.05 2.69 -14.11
C ALA A 10 -14.70 3.37 -13.78
N ILE A 11 -14.14 3.10 -12.60
CA ILE A 11 -12.80 3.58 -12.24
C ILE A 11 -11.75 2.99 -13.17
N LEU A 12 -11.82 1.70 -13.44
CA LEU A 12 -10.85 1.06 -14.32
C LEU A 12 -11.00 1.55 -15.77
N HIS A 13 -12.22 1.82 -16.22
CA HIS A 13 -12.48 2.48 -17.50
C HIS A 13 -11.85 3.88 -17.55
N LEU A 14 -12.07 4.72 -16.52
CA LEU A 14 -11.44 6.03 -16.39
C LEU A 14 -9.92 5.92 -16.52
N MET A 15 -9.30 5.02 -15.75
CA MET A 15 -7.84 4.84 -15.74
C MET A 15 -7.28 4.40 -17.10
N LEU A 16 -7.94 3.44 -17.77
CA LEU A 16 -7.42 2.86 -19.02
C LEU A 16 -7.80 3.67 -20.28
N LYS A 17 -8.94 4.35 -20.29
CA LYS A 17 -9.49 5.03 -21.47
C LYS A 17 -9.29 6.54 -21.42
N GLU A 18 -9.71 7.16 -20.33
CA GLU A 18 -9.66 8.63 -20.20
C GLU A 18 -8.27 9.10 -19.78
N TRP A 19 -7.66 8.46 -18.78
CA TRP A 19 -6.29 8.74 -18.36
C TRP A 19 -5.24 8.11 -19.27
N GLN A 20 -5.67 7.20 -20.16
CA GLN A 20 -4.80 6.49 -21.12
C GLN A 20 -3.63 5.77 -20.43
N MET A 21 -3.83 5.28 -19.20
CA MET A 21 -2.80 4.50 -18.52
C MET A 21 -2.58 3.17 -19.24
N GLU A 22 -1.32 2.78 -19.38
CA GLU A 22 -0.98 1.45 -19.89
C GLU A 22 -1.55 0.36 -18.98
N ARG A 23 -2.13 -0.68 -19.58
CA ARG A 23 -2.68 -1.82 -18.84
C ARG A 23 -1.59 -2.46 -17.97
N PRO A 24 -1.82 -2.66 -16.66
CA PRO A 24 -0.80 -3.22 -15.79
C PRO A 24 -0.58 -4.69 -16.12
N LYS A 25 0.66 -5.15 -15.95
CA LYS A 25 0.97 -6.59 -15.92
C LYS A 25 1.17 -7.10 -14.50
N LEU A 26 1.27 -6.21 -13.52
CA LEU A 26 1.41 -6.49 -12.10
C LEU A 26 0.80 -5.32 -11.30
N LEU A 27 0.23 -5.59 -10.14
CA LEU A 27 -0.24 -4.56 -9.21
C LEU A 27 0.51 -4.66 -7.88
N LEU A 28 1.25 -3.61 -7.53
CA LEU A 28 1.98 -3.48 -6.26
C LEU A 28 1.16 -2.61 -5.31
N SER A 29 0.49 -3.24 -4.35
CA SER A 29 -0.33 -2.53 -3.36
C SER A 29 0.46 -2.30 -2.09
N VAL A 30 0.92 -1.06 -1.88
CA VAL A 30 1.82 -0.69 -0.76
C VAL A 30 1.01 -0.21 0.45
N TYR A 31 1.30 -0.80 1.60
CA TYR A 31 0.77 -0.47 2.91
C TYR A 31 1.90 -0.16 3.88
N GLY A 32 1.57 0.59 4.93
CA GLY A 32 2.54 0.96 5.94
C GLY A 32 2.08 2.06 6.86
N GLY A 33 3.02 2.65 7.59
CA GLY A 33 2.76 3.76 8.49
C GLY A 33 2.11 4.94 7.81
N SER A 34 1.10 5.52 8.46
CA SER A 34 0.47 6.78 8.04
C SER A 34 1.23 8.01 8.54
N LYS A 35 1.96 7.88 9.65
CA LYS A 35 2.85 8.91 10.21
C LYS A 35 4.26 8.75 9.64
N ASN A 36 5.06 9.80 9.75
CA ASN A 36 6.49 9.72 9.39
C ASN A 36 7.21 8.79 10.36
N PHE A 37 8.07 7.94 9.79
CA PHE A 37 9.02 7.09 10.47
C PHE A 37 10.35 7.18 9.70
N SER A 38 11.43 6.70 10.32
CA SER A 38 12.76 6.67 9.71
C SER A 38 13.15 5.24 9.42
N LEU A 39 13.61 4.99 8.20
CA LEU A 39 14.22 3.74 7.80
C LEU A 39 15.73 3.83 7.95
N SER A 40 16.37 2.70 8.23
CA SER A 40 17.82 2.63 8.04
C SER A 40 18.15 2.81 6.55
N PRO A 41 19.31 3.41 6.19
CA PRO A 41 19.68 3.62 4.79
C PRO A 41 19.64 2.34 3.95
N LYS A 42 19.99 1.20 4.58
CA LYS A 42 20.00 -0.12 3.95
C LYS A 42 18.58 -0.59 3.58
N VAL A 43 17.61 -0.45 4.49
CA VAL A 43 16.20 -0.81 4.25
C VAL A 43 15.56 0.14 3.25
N GLU A 44 15.81 1.44 3.39
CA GLU A 44 15.29 2.46 2.46
C GLU A 44 15.77 2.24 1.04
N GLN A 45 17.06 1.95 0.85
CA GLN A 45 17.63 1.68 -0.46
C GLN A 45 17.04 0.40 -1.08
N ALA A 46 16.94 -0.68 -0.31
CA ALA A 46 16.38 -1.95 -0.76
C ALA A 46 14.90 -1.79 -1.19
N PHE A 47 14.10 -1.12 -0.36
CA PHE A 47 12.71 -0.80 -0.66
C PHE A 47 12.58 0.07 -1.90
N SER A 48 13.24 1.23 -1.91
CA SER A 48 13.06 2.25 -2.93
C SER A 48 13.53 1.78 -4.31
N LYS A 49 14.74 1.21 -4.38
CA LYS A 49 15.29 0.70 -5.63
C LYS A 49 14.52 -0.54 -6.07
N GLY A 50 14.23 -1.47 -5.16
CA GLY A 50 13.54 -2.72 -5.49
C GLY A 50 12.14 -2.51 -6.04
N LEU A 51 11.34 -1.68 -5.35
CA LEU A 51 9.96 -1.38 -5.74
C LEU A 51 9.89 -0.75 -7.14
N VAL A 52 10.66 0.31 -7.38
CA VAL A 52 10.60 1.03 -8.66
C VAL A 52 11.21 0.22 -9.79
N THR A 53 12.30 -0.53 -9.54
CA THR A 53 12.87 -1.44 -10.55
C THR A 53 11.86 -2.51 -10.97
N ALA A 54 11.16 -3.11 -10.00
CA ALA A 54 10.12 -4.08 -10.29
C ALA A 54 8.96 -3.48 -11.08
N ALA A 55 8.51 -2.27 -10.72
CA ALA A 55 7.43 -1.61 -11.44
C ALA A 55 7.80 -1.28 -12.89
N LEU A 56 8.98 -0.71 -13.13
CA LEU A 56 9.43 -0.34 -14.48
C LEU A 56 9.68 -1.56 -15.37
N SER A 57 10.28 -2.62 -14.83
CA SER A 57 10.62 -3.81 -15.61
C SER A 57 9.41 -4.66 -16.01
N THR A 58 8.35 -4.63 -15.22
CA THR A 58 7.14 -5.42 -15.45
C THR A 58 6.01 -4.61 -16.07
N GLY A 59 6.06 -3.28 -16.02
CA GLY A 59 4.90 -2.43 -16.31
C GLY A 59 3.84 -2.52 -15.21
N ALA A 60 4.27 -2.54 -13.95
CA ALA A 60 3.36 -2.59 -12.81
C ALA A 60 2.72 -1.24 -12.53
N TRP A 61 1.53 -1.28 -11.94
CA TRP A 61 0.97 -0.14 -11.22
C TRP A 61 1.36 -0.22 -9.75
N ILE A 62 1.58 0.93 -9.11
CA ILE A 62 1.83 1.04 -7.68
C ILE A 62 0.64 1.76 -7.04
N LEU A 63 -0.05 1.11 -6.10
CA LEU A 63 -1.11 1.73 -5.32
C LEU A 63 -0.63 2.09 -3.92
N THR A 64 -0.93 3.30 -3.48
CA THR A 64 -0.67 3.78 -2.11
C THR A 64 -1.88 4.58 -1.60
N ASN A 65 -1.77 5.20 -0.41
CA ASN A 65 -2.76 6.17 0.06
C ASN A 65 -2.52 7.61 -0.45
N GLY A 66 -1.45 7.86 -1.22
CA GLY A 66 -1.17 9.12 -1.92
C GLY A 66 -0.71 10.30 -1.05
N ILE A 67 -0.66 10.16 0.26
CA ILE A 67 -0.29 11.27 1.15
C ILE A 67 1.23 11.38 1.29
N ASN A 68 1.72 12.59 1.59
CA ASN A 68 3.14 12.91 1.69
C ASN A 68 3.75 12.57 3.07
N THR A 69 3.29 11.49 3.69
CA THR A 69 3.78 10.97 4.96
C THR A 69 3.91 9.45 4.93
N GLY A 70 4.76 8.93 5.82
CA GLY A 70 4.92 7.49 6.03
C GLY A 70 5.29 6.72 4.76
N ALA A 71 4.68 5.55 4.53
CA ALA A 71 5.07 4.67 3.42
C ALA A 71 4.88 5.29 2.03
N SER A 72 3.81 6.07 1.83
CA SER A 72 3.55 6.74 0.55
C SER A 72 4.59 7.81 0.23
N LYS A 73 5.14 8.48 1.25
CA LYS A 73 6.28 9.40 1.06
C LYS A 73 7.51 8.66 0.53
N TYR A 74 7.86 7.51 1.11
CA TYR A 74 8.97 6.69 0.62
C TYR A 74 8.76 6.22 -0.82
N VAL A 75 7.54 5.83 -1.19
CA VAL A 75 7.20 5.49 -2.59
C VAL A 75 7.40 6.69 -3.51
N GLY A 76 6.94 7.88 -3.12
CA GLY A 76 7.10 9.10 -3.91
C GLY A 76 8.57 9.47 -4.14
N GLU A 77 9.39 9.47 -3.09
CA GLU A 77 10.83 9.74 -3.22
C GLU A 77 11.54 8.64 -4.04
N ALA A 78 11.14 7.37 -3.89
CA ALA A 78 11.65 6.30 -4.72
C ALA A 78 11.35 6.53 -6.20
N VAL A 79 10.11 6.91 -6.54
CA VAL A 79 9.69 7.24 -7.92
C VAL A 79 10.45 8.46 -8.45
N LYS A 80 10.74 9.44 -7.60
CA LYS A 80 11.56 10.60 -7.99
C LYS A 80 13.00 10.21 -8.34
N ILE A 81 13.63 9.37 -7.50
CA ILE A 81 15.05 8.99 -7.63
C ILE A 81 15.27 7.93 -8.71
N TYR A 82 14.42 6.89 -8.73
CA TYR A 82 14.60 5.70 -9.56
C TYR A 82 13.59 5.60 -10.71
N GLY A 83 12.52 6.41 -10.69
CA GLY A 83 11.56 6.45 -11.79
C GLY A 83 12.22 7.13 -12.98
N GLY A 84 12.29 6.46 -14.13
CA GLY A 84 12.89 7.02 -15.33
C GLY A 84 12.32 8.39 -15.73
N HIS A 85 12.98 9.07 -16.66
CA HIS A 85 12.58 10.41 -17.12
C HIS A 85 11.20 10.44 -17.80
N ASP A 86 10.73 9.30 -18.31
CA ASP A 86 9.41 9.18 -18.92
C ASP A 86 8.31 9.14 -17.85
N LEU A 87 7.75 10.31 -17.56
CA LEU A 87 6.67 10.46 -16.57
C LEU A 87 5.42 9.67 -16.94
N ARG A 88 5.17 9.39 -18.23
CA ARG A 88 3.98 8.65 -18.68
C ARG A 88 4.04 7.17 -18.32
N LYS A 89 5.25 6.64 -18.08
CA LYS A 89 5.46 5.26 -17.62
C LYS A 89 5.34 5.09 -16.10
N ARG A 90 5.16 6.19 -15.37
CA ARG A 90 5.00 6.17 -13.90
C ARG A 90 3.53 5.95 -13.58
N ASN A 91 3.17 4.72 -13.23
CA ASN A 91 1.80 4.36 -12.87
C ASN A 91 1.62 4.27 -11.35
N THR A 92 1.94 5.35 -10.62
CA THR A 92 1.82 5.44 -9.17
C THR A 92 0.54 6.18 -8.80
N VAL A 93 -0.42 5.48 -8.21
CA VAL A 93 -1.78 5.97 -7.95
C VAL A 93 -2.02 6.09 -6.45
N GLY A 94 -2.37 7.28 -6.00
CA GLY A 94 -2.81 7.53 -4.63
C GLY A 94 -4.32 7.36 -4.50
N ILE A 95 -4.78 6.41 -3.68
CA ILE A 95 -6.20 6.28 -3.32
C ILE A 95 -6.38 6.94 -1.94
N THR A 96 -6.93 8.14 -1.92
CA THR A 96 -6.81 9.06 -0.78
C THR A 96 -8.18 9.47 -0.24
N PRO A 97 -8.43 9.40 1.09
CA PRO A 97 -9.64 9.97 1.67
C PRO A 97 -9.73 11.47 1.40
N TRP A 98 -10.86 11.94 0.88
CA TRP A 98 -11.06 13.35 0.56
C TRP A 98 -10.97 14.24 1.81
N GLY A 99 -11.59 13.78 2.91
CA GLY A 99 -11.68 14.54 4.16
C GLY A 99 -10.37 14.75 4.91
N VAL A 100 -9.28 14.05 4.54
CA VAL A 100 -7.97 14.17 5.22
C VAL A 100 -7.01 15.10 4.48
N ILE A 101 -7.36 15.56 3.28
CA ILE A 101 -6.46 16.37 2.45
C ILE A 101 -6.50 17.83 2.90
N ASP A 102 -5.31 18.39 3.12
CA ASP A 102 -5.16 19.81 3.40
C ASP A 102 -5.45 20.63 2.14
N ASN A 103 -6.18 21.74 2.28
CA ASN A 103 -6.64 22.58 1.16
C ASN A 103 -7.43 21.84 0.06
N ASN A 104 -8.19 20.82 0.44
CA ASN A 104 -9.04 20.08 -0.51
C ASN A 104 -10.08 20.97 -1.21
N ALA A 105 -10.49 22.09 -0.62
CA ALA A 105 -11.38 23.06 -1.25
C ALA A 105 -10.82 23.65 -2.57
N ASP A 106 -9.49 23.80 -2.68
CA ASP A 106 -8.83 24.36 -3.86
C ASP A 106 -8.92 23.42 -5.07
N LEU A 107 -9.11 22.12 -4.81
CA LEU A 107 -9.30 21.09 -5.81
C LEU A 107 -10.76 21.01 -6.33
N ILE A 108 -11.68 21.79 -5.76
CA ILE A 108 -13.08 21.80 -6.19
C ILE A 108 -13.24 22.62 -7.48
N GLY A 109 -13.78 21.97 -8.50
CA GLY A 109 -14.12 22.60 -9.75
C GLY A 109 -14.77 21.60 -10.70
N ARG A 110 -15.59 22.10 -11.61
CA ARG A 110 -16.19 21.31 -12.68
C ARG A 110 -15.48 21.64 -13.98
N ASP A 111 -14.93 20.63 -14.65
CA ASP A 111 -14.27 20.76 -15.95
C ASP A 111 -13.17 21.83 -16.00
N VAL A 112 -12.45 22.01 -14.87
CA VAL A 112 -11.39 23.03 -14.73
C VAL A 112 -10.11 22.43 -14.14
N PHE A 113 -8.98 22.96 -14.59
CA PHE A 113 -7.69 22.67 -13.97
C PHE A 113 -7.57 23.42 -12.64
N ARG A 114 -7.20 22.69 -11.58
CA ARG A 114 -6.95 23.22 -10.24
C ARG A 114 -5.51 22.92 -9.83
N PRO A 115 -4.61 23.91 -9.79
CA PRO A 115 -3.28 23.68 -9.24
C PRO A 115 -3.39 23.37 -7.74
N TYR A 116 -2.69 22.33 -7.30
CA TYR A 116 -2.54 22.01 -5.90
C TYR A 116 -1.09 22.21 -5.50
N GLN A 117 -0.87 23.01 -4.46
CA GLN A 117 0.46 23.18 -3.90
C GLN A 117 0.59 22.29 -2.66
N PRO A 118 1.48 21.28 -2.65
CA PRO A 118 1.70 20.42 -1.49
C PRO A 118 2.55 21.13 -0.44
N LEU A 119 2.09 22.29 0.02
CA LEU A 119 2.67 22.99 1.17
C LEU A 119 2.09 22.38 2.44
N GLY A 120 2.94 21.73 3.22
CA GLY A 120 2.60 21.31 4.57
C GLY A 120 2.31 22.54 5.43
N ASN A 121 1.12 22.61 6.01
CA ASN A 121 0.84 23.54 7.09
C ASN A 121 1.25 22.88 8.42
N PRO A 122 2.28 23.38 9.13
CA PRO A 122 2.74 22.80 10.39
C PRO A 122 1.66 22.77 11.49
N LEU A 123 0.63 23.61 11.36
CA LEU A 123 -0.51 23.70 12.29
C LEU A 123 -1.69 22.82 11.86
N SER A 124 -1.70 22.31 10.62
CA SER A 124 -2.78 21.45 10.13
C SER A 124 -2.55 20.01 10.57
N LYS A 125 -3.63 19.38 11.06
CA LYS A 125 -3.66 17.93 11.32
C LYS A 125 -4.00 17.13 10.06
N ARG A 126 -4.23 17.80 8.93
CA ARG A 126 -4.52 17.19 7.63
C ARG A 126 -3.22 16.84 6.89
N ALA A 127 -3.34 15.97 5.91
CA ALA A 127 -2.22 15.49 5.13
C ALA A 127 -2.13 16.20 3.77
N CYS A 128 -0.92 16.45 3.30
CA CYS A 128 -0.68 16.90 1.93
C CYS A 128 -0.61 15.72 0.97
N LEU A 129 -0.99 15.94 -0.29
CA LEU A 129 -0.76 14.98 -1.36
C LEU A 129 0.74 14.89 -1.68
N ASN A 130 1.20 13.69 -2.05
CA ASN A 130 2.58 13.47 -2.46
C ASN A 130 2.77 13.85 -3.94
N GLY A 131 3.62 14.86 -4.22
CA GLY A 131 3.81 15.40 -5.57
C GLY A 131 4.50 14.47 -6.58
N PHE A 132 4.91 13.26 -6.20
CA PHE A 132 5.55 12.28 -7.09
C PHE A 132 4.63 11.11 -7.47
N HIS A 133 3.37 11.13 -7.02
CA HIS A 133 2.33 10.27 -7.58
C HIS A 133 1.80 10.87 -8.88
N SER A 134 1.48 10.03 -9.86
CA SER A 134 1.01 10.48 -11.17
C SER A 134 -0.51 10.66 -11.22
N HIS A 135 -1.26 9.91 -10.41
CA HIS A 135 -2.72 9.94 -10.41
C HIS A 135 -3.27 9.86 -8.98
N PHE A 136 -4.46 10.42 -8.78
CA PHE A 136 -5.17 10.39 -7.50
C PHE A 136 -6.64 10.00 -7.69
N LEU A 137 -7.12 9.12 -6.82
CA LEU A 137 -8.54 8.82 -6.64
C LEU A 137 -8.95 9.30 -5.24
N PHE A 138 -9.78 10.34 -5.19
CA PHE A 138 -10.30 10.87 -3.92
C PHE A 138 -11.57 10.13 -3.52
N VAL A 139 -11.57 9.57 -2.30
CA VAL A 139 -12.71 8.83 -1.75
C VAL A 139 -13.37 9.66 -0.66
N ASP A 140 -14.62 10.05 -0.90
CA ASP A 140 -15.40 10.84 0.05
C ASP A 140 -16.49 9.97 0.67
N ASP A 141 -16.56 9.97 2.01
CA ASP A 141 -17.62 9.38 2.83
C ASP A 141 -18.41 10.43 3.62
N GLY A 142 -18.17 11.72 3.34
CA GLY A 142 -18.77 12.86 4.03
C GLY A 142 -18.10 13.21 5.35
N THR A 143 -17.09 12.46 5.79
CA THR A 143 -16.40 12.75 7.06
C THR A 143 -15.18 13.65 6.85
N LEU A 144 -14.85 14.44 7.87
CA LEU A 144 -13.66 15.30 7.89
C LEU A 144 -12.59 14.70 8.80
N GLY A 145 -11.36 14.62 8.31
CA GLY A 145 -10.19 14.17 9.07
C GLY A 145 -10.16 12.67 9.41
N LYS A 146 -11.12 11.86 8.95
CA LYS A 146 -11.10 10.41 9.20
C LYS A 146 -10.42 9.65 8.06
N HIS A 147 -9.58 8.69 8.45
CA HIS A 147 -8.96 7.75 7.53
C HIS A 147 -9.80 6.46 7.46
N GLY A 148 -9.61 5.67 6.40
CA GLY A 148 -10.12 4.29 6.31
C GLY A 148 -11.24 4.10 5.28
N CYS A 149 -11.98 5.15 4.93
CA CYS A 149 -13.09 5.07 3.98
C CYS A 149 -12.67 4.58 2.59
N GLN A 150 -11.41 4.82 2.21
CA GLN A 150 -10.85 4.41 0.93
C GLN A 150 -10.54 2.92 0.82
N GLN A 151 -10.44 2.20 1.95
CA GLN A 151 -9.98 0.80 1.94
C GLN A 151 -10.93 -0.11 1.18
N GLY A 152 -12.24 0.06 1.35
CA GLY A 152 -13.24 -0.72 0.63
C GLY A 152 -13.14 -0.51 -0.89
N LEU A 153 -12.93 0.73 -1.34
CA LEU A 153 -12.76 1.03 -2.76
C LEU A 153 -11.47 0.42 -3.31
N ARG A 154 -10.35 0.59 -2.59
CA ARG A 154 -9.05 0.03 -2.95
C ARG A 154 -9.13 -1.48 -3.15
N ARG A 155 -9.73 -2.21 -2.22
CA ARG A 155 -9.92 -3.68 -2.31
C ARG A 155 -10.78 -4.09 -3.50
N LYS A 156 -11.86 -3.35 -3.78
CA LYS A 156 -12.72 -3.64 -4.94
C LYS A 156 -11.99 -3.36 -6.26
N LEU A 157 -11.22 -2.27 -6.34
CA LEU A 157 -10.41 -1.92 -7.50
C LEU A 157 -9.32 -2.96 -7.76
N GLU A 158 -8.60 -3.41 -6.72
CA GLU A 158 -7.59 -4.46 -6.83
C GLU A 158 -8.17 -5.76 -7.38
N LYS A 159 -9.33 -6.20 -6.85
CA LYS A 159 -10.04 -7.38 -7.37
C LYS A 159 -10.42 -7.19 -8.84
N HIS A 160 -10.88 -6.00 -9.23
CA HIS A 160 -11.28 -5.73 -10.61
C HIS A 160 -10.07 -5.66 -11.56
N ILE A 161 -8.94 -5.11 -11.11
CA ILE A 161 -7.67 -5.15 -11.84
C ILE A 161 -7.21 -6.60 -12.00
N ASN A 162 -7.33 -7.43 -10.97
CA ASN A 162 -6.95 -8.85 -11.06
C ASN A 162 -7.74 -9.61 -12.15
N LEU A 163 -8.99 -9.24 -12.42
CA LEU A 163 -9.78 -9.85 -13.50
C LEU A 163 -9.31 -9.45 -14.92
N LEU A 164 -8.46 -8.44 -15.05
CA LEU A 164 -7.88 -8.09 -16.34
C LEU A 164 -6.95 -9.21 -16.84
N LYS A 165 -7.26 -9.78 -18.00
CA LYS A 165 -6.32 -10.68 -18.71
C LYS A 165 -5.07 -9.94 -19.17
N ILE A 166 -3.87 -10.42 -18.83
CA ILE A 166 -2.62 -9.82 -19.32
C ILE A 166 -2.43 -10.08 -20.82
N HIS A 167 -2.89 -11.26 -21.28
CA HIS A 167 -2.80 -11.68 -22.67
C HIS A 167 -4.06 -12.46 -23.07
N PRO A 168 -4.63 -12.28 -24.28
CA PRO A 168 -5.88 -12.94 -24.68
C PRO A 168 -5.84 -14.47 -24.63
N ARG A 169 -4.65 -15.05 -24.83
CA ARG A 169 -4.42 -16.51 -24.84
C ARG A 169 -4.04 -17.10 -23.48
N LEU A 170 -3.77 -16.25 -22.48
CA LEU A 170 -3.47 -16.70 -21.12
C LEU A 170 -4.70 -16.45 -20.26
N ASN A 171 -5.11 -17.44 -19.47
CA ASN A 171 -6.22 -17.30 -18.53
C ASN A 171 -5.78 -16.72 -17.18
N PHE A 172 -4.60 -16.09 -17.12
CA PHE A 172 -4.12 -15.41 -15.93
C PHE A 172 -4.54 -13.95 -15.91
N GLY A 173 -5.14 -13.58 -14.79
CA GLY A 173 -5.41 -12.20 -14.41
C GLY A 173 -4.13 -11.42 -14.09
N VAL A 174 -4.25 -10.10 -13.87
CA VAL A 174 -3.12 -9.29 -13.38
C VAL A 174 -2.80 -9.71 -11.93
N PRO A 175 -1.60 -10.25 -11.63
CA PRO A 175 -1.24 -10.59 -10.26
C PRO A 175 -1.23 -9.36 -9.38
N VAL A 176 -1.73 -9.51 -8.16
CA VAL A 176 -1.68 -8.50 -7.10
C VAL A 176 -0.67 -8.95 -6.07
N VAL A 177 0.14 -8.03 -5.59
CA VAL A 177 1.11 -8.25 -4.51
C VAL A 177 0.94 -7.16 -3.48
N CYS A 178 0.82 -7.54 -2.21
CA CYS A 178 0.83 -6.61 -1.09
C CYS A 178 2.28 -6.37 -0.64
N VAL A 179 2.63 -5.12 -0.40
CA VAL A 179 3.94 -4.71 0.12
C VAL A 179 3.75 -3.96 1.43
N VAL A 180 4.41 -4.40 2.49
CA VAL A 180 4.28 -3.84 3.84
C VAL A 180 5.59 -3.18 4.27
N LEU A 181 5.50 -1.90 4.62
CA LEU A 181 6.59 -1.09 5.14
C LEU A 181 6.16 -0.44 6.46
N GLU A 182 6.74 -0.85 7.58
CA GLU A 182 6.30 -0.51 8.93
C GLU A 182 4.83 -0.97 9.17
N GLY A 183 3.92 -0.09 9.51
CA GLY A 183 2.50 -0.35 9.78
C GLY A 183 2.09 -0.27 11.25
N GLY A 184 0.89 0.27 11.48
CA GLY A 184 0.16 0.15 12.74
C GLY A 184 -0.71 -1.13 12.79
N PRO A 185 -1.56 -1.27 13.83
CA PRO A 185 -2.41 -2.45 14.02
C PRO A 185 -3.28 -2.82 12.81
N ALA A 186 -3.85 -1.81 12.13
CA ALA A 186 -4.70 -2.02 10.94
C ALA A 186 -3.98 -2.70 9.77
N VAL A 187 -2.64 -2.60 9.70
CA VAL A 187 -1.85 -3.30 8.68
C VAL A 187 -1.85 -4.80 8.93
N ILE A 188 -1.92 -5.27 10.19
CA ILE A 188 -1.99 -6.70 10.51
C ILE A 188 -3.31 -7.28 9.96
N SER A 189 -4.44 -6.62 10.23
CA SER A 189 -5.73 -7.01 9.65
C SER A 189 -5.72 -6.99 8.13
N THR A 190 -5.08 -5.97 7.54
CA THR A 190 -4.92 -5.88 6.07
C THR A 190 -4.12 -7.08 5.54
N VAL A 191 -3.02 -7.45 6.19
CA VAL A 191 -2.21 -8.62 5.80
C VAL A 191 -3.04 -9.89 5.88
N LEU A 192 -3.79 -10.08 6.97
CA LEU A 192 -4.70 -11.22 7.12
C LEU A 192 -5.70 -11.29 5.96
N ASP A 193 -6.33 -10.17 5.60
CA ASP A 193 -7.27 -10.07 4.48
C ASP A 193 -6.64 -10.41 3.11
N TYR A 194 -5.33 -10.21 2.94
CA TYR A 194 -4.61 -10.59 1.72
C TYR A 194 -4.26 -12.08 1.72
N VAL A 195 -3.66 -12.59 2.80
CA VAL A 195 -3.18 -13.99 2.85
C VAL A 195 -4.32 -15.01 2.94
N SER A 196 -5.47 -14.61 3.52
CA SER A 196 -6.68 -15.45 3.60
C SER A 196 -7.61 -15.33 2.38
N SER A 197 -7.30 -14.44 1.42
CA SER A 197 -8.12 -14.28 0.23
C SER A 197 -8.06 -15.50 -0.69
N VAL A 198 -9.03 -15.62 -1.62
CA VAL A 198 -9.10 -16.72 -2.57
C VAL A 198 -9.11 -16.15 -4.00
N PRO A 199 -8.04 -16.37 -4.80
CA PRO A 199 -6.75 -16.95 -4.40
C PRO A 199 -5.96 -16.05 -3.43
N PRO A 200 -5.07 -16.61 -2.58
CA PRO A 200 -4.26 -15.82 -1.67
C PRO A 200 -3.37 -14.81 -2.40
N VAL A 201 -3.22 -13.63 -1.83
CA VAL A 201 -2.33 -12.60 -2.35
C VAL A 201 -0.99 -12.66 -1.61
N PRO A 202 0.14 -12.77 -2.33
CA PRO A 202 1.46 -12.70 -1.71
C PRO A 202 1.70 -11.37 -1.00
N VAL A 203 2.29 -11.44 0.19
CA VAL A 203 2.64 -10.28 1.03
C VAL A 203 4.15 -10.22 1.21
N PHE A 204 4.77 -9.12 0.79
CA PHE A 204 6.18 -8.83 1.04
C PHE A 204 6.33 -7.91 2.23
N VAL A 205 7.04 -8.37 3.26
CA VAL A 205 7.29 -7.60 4.48
C VAL A 205 8.75 -7.14 4.49
N PHE A 206 8.96 -5.83 4.66
CA PHE A 206 10.30 -5.26 4.82
C PHE A 206 10.71 -5.26 6.28
N GLU A 207 11.41 -6.31 6.70
CA GLU A 207 12.00 -6.42 8.04
C GLU A 207 13.00 -5.27 8.30
N GLY A 208 13.03 -4.78 9.54
CA GLY A 208 13.81 -3.63 9.97
C GLY A 208 13.17 -2.29 9.60
N SER A 209 11.93 -2.31 9.10
CA SER A 209 11.14 -1.09 8.88
C SER A 209 10.31 -0.68 10.09
N GLY A 210 10.21 -1.54 11.10
CA GLY A 210 9.55 -1.23 12.37
C GLY A 210 8.15 -1.82 12.52
N ARG A 211 7.65 -1.74 13.75
CA ARG A 211 6.26 -1.99 14.16
C ARG A 211 5.62 -3.23 13.52
N ALA A 212 4.52 -3.11 12.77
CA ALA A 212 3.80 -4.28 12.25
C ALA A 212 4.68 -5.16 11.35
N ALA A 213 5.51 -4.57 10.49
CA ALA A 213 6.42 -5.31 9.63
C ALA A 213 7.40 -6.18 10.44
N ASP A 214 8.01 -5.62 11.49
CA ASP A 214 8.98 -6.37 12.31
C ASP A 214 8.30 -7.44 13.17
N LEU A 215 7.06 -7.21 13.63
CA LEU A 215 6.29 -8.23 14.35
C LEU A 215 5.91 -9.40 13.44
N LEU A 216 5.47 -9.13 12.20
CA LEU A 216 5.20 -10.15 11.19
C LEU A 216 6.47 -10.92 10.81
N ALA A 217 7.60 -10.22 10.66
CA ALA A 217 8.87 -10.84 10.35
C ALA A 217 9.36 -11.73 11.51
N PHE A 218 9.28 -11.24 12.75
CA PHE A 218 9.69 -12.00 13.93
C PHE A 218 8.91 -13.32 14.05
N LEU A 219 7.58 -13.28 13.98
CA LEU A 219 6.75 -14.49 14.08
C LEU A 219 6.93 -15.46 12.93
N TYR A 220 7.26 -14.97 11.74
CA TYR A 220 7.57 -15.86 10.64
C TYR A 220 8.84 -16.68 10.92
N ASN A 221 9.79 -16.20 11.73
CA ASN A 221 11.00 -16.94 12.07
C ASN A 221 10.85 -17.80 13.33
N GLU A 222 10.09 -17.33 14.33
CA GLU A 222 10.01 -17.93 15.66
C GLU A 222 8.54 -18.28 16.00
N LEU A 223 8.18 -19.57 15.97
CA LEU A 223 6.81 -20.08 16.20
C LEU A 223 6.68 -20.91 17.49
N GLU A 224 7.64 -20.80 18.41
CA GLU A 224 7.66 -21.63 19.61
C GLU A 224 6.64 -21.15 20.66
N ALA A 225 6.10 -22.07 21.46
CA ALA A 225 5.11 -21.74 22.50
C ALA A 225 5.70 -20.88 23.63
N ASP A 226 7.04 -20.90 23.80
CA ASP A 226 7.75 -20.31 24.94
C ASP A 226 7.96 -18.79 24.82
N ILE A 227 7.64 -18.19 23.67
CA ILE A 227 7.78 -16.74 23.43
C ILE A 227 6.47 -15.97 23.56
N LYS A 228 5.35 -16.61 23.92
CA LYS A 228 4.03 -15.99 23.88
C LYS A 228 3.93 -14.73 24.75
N ASP A 229 4.33 -14.83 26.01
CA ASP A 229 4.17 -13.72 26.97
C ASP A 229 5.12 -12.56 26.64
N ASP A 230 6.37 -12.87 26.27
CA ASP A 230 7.35 -11.89 25.80
C ASP A 230 6.88 -11.19 24.53
N PHE A 231 6.29 -11.94 23.60
CA PHE A 231 5.79 -11.39 22.35
C PHE A 231 4.54 -10.53 22.55
N LEU A 232 3.62 -10.92 23.45
CA LEU A 232 2.50 -10.07 23.87
C LEU A 232 2.97 -8.76 24.48
N MET A 233 3.99 -8.80 25.34
CA MET A 233 4.60 -7.60 25.91
C MET A 233 5.21 -6.71 24.81
N ARG A 234 5.85 -7.32 23.80
CA ARG A 234 6.37 -6.59 22.64
C ARG A 234 5.26 -5.91 21.83
N ILE A 235 4.13 -6.59 21.57
CA ILE A 235 2.97 -6.01 20.89
C ILE A 235 2.45 -4.78 21.65
N LYS A 236 2.28 -4.89 22.97
CA LYS A 236 1.83 -3.79 23.84
C LYS A 236 2.74 -2.58 23.72
N GLN A 237 4.05 -2.79 23.79
CA GLN A 237 5.06 -1.73 23.68
C GLN A 237 5.06 -1.09 22.28
N VAL A 238 5.05 -1.90 21.23
CA VAL A 238 5.14 -1.45 19.83
C VAL A 238 3.93 -0.62 19.39
N PHE A 239 2.74 -0.99 19.84
CA PHE A 239 1.50 -0.29 19.47
C PHE A 239 0.95 0.64 20.54
N ALA A 240 1.54 0.63 21.75
CA ALA A 240 1.02 1.35 22.91
C ALA A 240 -0.45 1.00 23.22
N VAL A 241 -0.74 -0.30 23.25
CA VAL A 241 -2.08 -0.87 23.45
C VAL A 241 -2.18 -1.59 24.78
N ASP A 242 -3.42 -1.79 25.26
CA ASP A 242 -3.67 -2.55 26.48
C ASP A 242 -3.51 -4.07 26.28
N GLN A 243 -3.69 -4.83 27.36
CA GLN A 243 -3.55 -6.28 27.33
C GLN A 243 -4.58 -6.96 26.39
N SER A 244 -5.82 -6.48 26.39
CA SER A 244 -6.91 -7.07 25.61
C SER A 244 -6.67 -6.87 24.12
N GLU A 245 -6.32 -5.64 23.72
CA GLU A 245 -5.96 -5.31 22.34
C GLU A 245 -4.70 -6.08 21.90
N ALA A 246 -3.69 -6.22 22.77
CA ALA A 246 -2.50 -7.00 22.44
C ALA A 246 -2.81 -8.49 22.19
N PHE A 247 -3.69 -9.10 23.00
CA PHE A 247 -4.15 -10.47 22.77
C PHE A 247 -4.89 -10.60 21.44
N HIS A 248 -5.73 -9.63 21.10
CA HIS A 248 -6.42 -9.62 19.82
C HIS A 248 -5.43 -9.53 18.64
N LEU A 249 -4.46 -8.61 18.71
CA LEU A 249 -3.43 -8.46 17.67
C LEU A 249 -2.52 -9.69 17.57
N TYR A 250 -2.19 -10.32 18.69
CA TYR A 250 -1.46 -11.59 18.70
C TYR A 250 -2.23 -12.68 17.95
N ALA A 251 -3.53 -12.82 18.21
CA ALA A 251 -4.37 -13.78 17.50
C ALA A 251 -4.42 -13.51 15.99
N LEU A 252 -4.54 -12.24 15.57
CA LEU A 252 -4.49 -11.88 14.15
C LEU A 252 -3.13 -12.21 13.52
N LEU A 253 -2.04 -11.95 14.24
CA LEU A 253 -0.69 -12.28 13.77
C LEU A 253 -0.49 -13.78 13.61
N LEU A 254 -0.99 -14.60 14.55
CA LEU A 254 -0.96 -16.06 14.42
C LEU A 254 -1.78 -16.54 13.21
N GLN A 255 -2.97 -15.96 12.98
CA GLN A 255 -3.77 -16.27 11.79
C GLN A 255 -3.05 -15.89 10.50
N CYS A 256 -2.28 -14.80 10.47
CA CYS A 256 -1.41 -14.50 9.33
C CYS A 256 -0.36 -15.62 9.10
N MET A 257 0.18 -16.20 10.18
CA MET A 257 1.17 -17.27 10.12
C MET A 257 0.58 -18.64 9.74
N ASP A 258 -0.73 -18.85 9.90
CA ASP A 258 -1.42 -20.03 9.31
C ASP A 258 -1.32 -20.03 7.77
N HIS A 259 -1.03 -18.87 7.17
CA HIS A 259 -0.78 -18.68 5.73
C HIS A 259 0.68 -18.30 5.43
N ARG A 260 1.64 -18.77 6.24
CA ARG A 260 3.07 -18.40 6.16
C ARG A 260 3.66 -18.50 4.74
N GLN A 261 3.24 -19.45 3.92
CA GLN A 261 3.68 -19.62 2.53
C GLN A 261 3.38 -18.42 1.62
N CYS A 262 2.39 -17.60 1.98
CA CYS A 262 2.01 -16.38 1.26
C CYS A 262 2.78 -15.15 1.77
N VAL A 263 3.44 -15.24 2.93
CA VAL A 263 4.27 -14.19 3.49
C VAL A 263 5.72 -14.40 3.03
N ARG A 264 6.32 -13.40 2.41
CA ARG A 264 7.72 -13.40 1.99
C ARG A 264 8.47 -12.32 2.75
N GLN A 265 9.58 -12.70 3.38
CA GLN A 265 10.53 -11.77 3.99
C GLN A 265 11.63 -11.43 3.00
N ASN A 266 12.24 -10.25 3.14
CA ASN A 266 13.40 -9.88 2.34
C ASN A 266 14.57 -9.35 3.16
N TYR A 267 15.69 -10.05 3.06
CA TYR A 267 17.03 -9.54 3.37
C TYR A 267 17.62 -8.83 2.15
N ILE A 268 17.16 -7.60 1.89
CA ILE A 268 17.89 -6.53 1.18
C ILE A 268 18.34 -6.78 -0.28
N ILE A 269 18.17 -7.98 -0.85
CA ILE A 269 18.52 -8.28 -2.23
C ILE A 269 17.39 -9.11 -2.82
N ASP A 270 16.91 -8.71 -4.01
CA ASP A 270 16.02 -9.47 -4.90
C ASP A 270 14.49 -9.38 -4.78
N VAL A 271 13.96 -8.23 -4.35
CA VAL A 271 12.54 -7.86 -4.61
C VAL A 271 12.20 -7.99 -6.11
N TYR A 272 13.11 -7.58 -7.00
CA TYR A 272 12.93 -7.68 -8.45
C TYR A 272 12.90 -9.13 -8.94
N VAL A 273 13.82 -9.99 -8.47
CA VAL A 273 13.89 -11.39 -8.91
C VAL A 273 12.68 -12.15 -8.41
N GLN A 274 12.28 -11.96 -7.14
CA GLN A 274 11.09 -12.60 -6.58
C GLN A 274 9.79 -12.12 -7.26
N LEU A 275 9.66 -10.83 -7.59
CA LEU A 275 8.48 -10.33 -8.32
C LEU A 275 8.46 -10.79 -9.78
N LYS A 276 9.63 -11.02 -10.42
CA LYS A 276 9.71 -11.67 -11.74
C LYS A 276 9.19 -13.11 -11.72
N PHE A 277 9.47 -13.86 -10.66
CA PHE A 277 8.94 -15.22 -10.50
C PHE A 277 7.41 -15.27 -10.33
N ILE A 278 6.75 -14.17 -9.95
CA ILE A 278 5.27 -14.11 -9.88
C ILE A 278 4.65 -14.00 -11.29
N LEU A 279 5.43 -13.61 -12.31
CA LEU A 279 4.99 -13.44 -13.69
C LEU A 279 5.37 -14.60 -14.63
N LEU A 280 6.13 -15.58 -14.15
CA LEU A 280 6.56 -16.79 -14.88
C LEU A 280 5.85 -18.02 -14.31
#